data_AF-X1I6Z4-F1
#
_entry.id   AF-X1I6Z4-F1
#
_cell.length_a   1.000
_cell.length_b   1.000
_cell.length_c   1.000
_cell.angle_alpha   90.00
_cell.angle_beta   90.00
_cell.angle_gamma   90.00
#
_symmetry.space_group_name_H-M   'P 1'
#
loop_
_entity.id
_entity.type
_entity.pdbx_description
1 polymer ?
#
loop_
_entity_poly.entity_id
_entity_poly.type
_entity_poly.pdbx_seq_one_letter_code
_entity_poly.pdbx_strand_id
1 'polypeptide(L)' 'MREETDYTEAIETYKDDSNIIIEPWGRSIDHLRLTIIGKDGTPYYKGKFIFEIKFPENYPFAPPLN' A
#
# COMPACT_ATOMS: atom_id res chain seq x y z
N MET A 1 6.32 2.08 -15.56
CA MET A 1 5.13 2.98 -15.47
C MET A 1 5.17 3.73 -14.15
N ARG A 2 4.42 4.84 -13.98
CA ARG A 2 4.45 5.62 -12.71
C ARG A 2 4.09 4.75 -11.51
N GLU A 3 3.10 3.87 -11.66
CA GLU A 3 2.65 2.90 -10.66
C GLU A 3 3.77 1.96 -10.19
N GLU A 4 4.60 1.43 -11.12
CA GLU A 4 5.74 0.56 -10.77
C GLU A 4 6.79 1.31 -9.97
N THR A 5 7.06 2.56 -10.34
CA THR A 5 7.99 3.42 -9.61
C THR A 5 7.48 3.68 -8.19
N ASP A 6 6.22 4.12 -8.05
CA ASP A 6 5.62 4.40 -6.74
C ASP A 6 5.53 3.13 -5.86
N TYR A 7 5.21 1.98 -6.44
CA TYR A 7 5.23 0.69 -5.74
C TYR A 7 6.64 0.34 -5.25
N THR A 8 7.65 0.45 -6.11
CA THR A 8 9.04 0.13 -5.74
C THR A 8 9.56 1.06 -4.65
N GLU A 9 9.29 2.37 -4.76
CA GLU A 9 9.66 3.36 -3.76
C GLU A 9 8.97 3.09 -2.42
N ALA A 10 7.69 2.70 -2.42
CA ALA A 10 6.96 2.37 -1.21
C ALA A 10 7.53 1.10 -0.53
N ILE A 11 7.82 0.05 -1.31
CA ILE A 11 8.44 -1.17 -0.78
C ILE A 11 9.80 -0.87 -0.17
N GLU A 12 10.65 -0.08 -0.84
CA GLU A 12 11.96 0.28 -0.31
C GLU A 12 11.86 1.17 0.93
N THR A 13 10.92 2.12 0.96
CA THR A 13 10.70 3.03 2.09
C THR A 13 10.26 2.28 3.34
N TYR A 14 9.38 1.29 3.20
CA TYR A 14 8.79 0.55 4.32
C TYR A 14 9.39 -0.83 4.55
N LYS A 15 10.49 -1.19 3.87
CA LYS A 15 11.12 -2.52 3.97
C LYS A 15 11.46 -2.95 5.40
N ASP A 16 11.76 -1.99 6.27
CA ASP A 16 12.15 -2.23 7.66
C ASP A 16 11.02 -1.94 8.68
N ASP A 17 9.84 -1.48 8.23
CA ASP A 17 8.67 -1.26 9.12
C ASP A 17 7.75 -2.49 9.12
N SER A 18 7.85 -3.31 10.17
CA SER A 18 7.00 -4.49 10.36
C SER A 18 5.51 -4.19 10.52
N ASN A 19 5.11 -2.92 10.65
CA ASN A 19 3.73 -2.51 10.76
C ASN A 19 3.10 -2.17 9.40
N ILE A 20 3.87 -2.15 8.31
CA ILE A 20 3.38 -1.83 6.97
C ILE A 20 3.67 -3.02 6.06
N ILE A 21 2.63 -3.53 5.41
CA ILE A 21 2.73 -4.63 4.44
C ILE A 21 2.04 -4.18 3.16
N ILE A 22 2.76 -4.17 2.04
CA ILE A 22 2.25 -3.77 0.73
C ILE A 22 2.45 -4.94 -0.22
N GLU A 23 1.37 -5.40 -0.86
CA GLU A 23 1.38 -6.60 -1.71
C GLU A 23 0.56 -6.37 -2.99
N PRO A 24 1.02 -6.83 -4.16
CA PRO A 24 0.21 -6.80 -5.37
C PRO A 24 -0.90 -7.83 -5.32
N TRP A 25 -2.05 -7.53 -5.95
CA TRP A 25 -3.10 -8.50 -6.17
C TRP A 25 -2.74 -9.41 -7.35
N GLY A 26 -2.18 -10.58 -7.03
CA GLY A 26 -1.71 -11.53 -8.04
C GLY A 26 -0.41 -11.05 -8.69
N ARG A 27 -0.44 -10.77 -10.00
CA ARG A 27 0.73 -10.28 -10.76
C ARG A 27 0.64 -8.80 -11.13
N SER A 28 -0.46 -8.14 -10.78
CA SER A 28 -0.72 -6.77 -11.19
C SER A 28 -0.42 -5.80 -10.06
N ILE A 29 0.29 -4.74 -10.39
CA ILE A 29 0.64 -3.65 -9.47
C ILE A 29 -0.34 -2.47 -9.54
N ASP A 30 -1.27 -2.50 -10.51
CA ASP A 30 -2.40 -1.57 -10.59
C ASP A 30 -3.41 -1.79 -9.46
N HIS A 31 -3.35 -2.94 -8.78
CA HIS A 31 -4.19 -3.28 -7.63
C HIS A 31 -3.31 -3.80 -6.50
N LEU A 32 -3.20 -3.03 -5.43
CA LEU A 32 -2.42 -3.37 -4.25
C LEU A 32 -3.31 -3.62 -3.03
N ARG A 33 -2.86 -4.51 -2.16
CA ARG A 33 -3.33 -4.65 -0.79
C ARG A 33 -2.32 -3.98 0.14
N LEU A 34 -2.78 -3.02 0.93
CA LEU A 34 -2.01 -2.41 2.03
C LEU A 34 -2.58 -2.90 3.36
N THR A 35 -1.72 -3.48 4.20
CA THR A 35 -2.06 -3.74 5.61
C THR A 35 -1.25 -2.82 6.51
N ILE A 36 -1.94 -2.06 7.35
CA ILE A 36 -1.34 -1.24 8.41
C ILE A 36 -1.66 -1.90 9.75
N ILE A 37 -0.63 -2.13 10.56
CA ILE A 37 -0.73 -2.66 11.91
C ILE A 37 -0.60 -1.49 12.89
N GLY A 38 -1.53 -1.37 13.83
CA GLY A 38 -1.49 -0.29 14.81
C GLY A 38 -0.30 -0.43 15.75
N LYS A 39 0.48 0.65 15.84
CA LYS A 39 1.70 0.74 16.67
C LYS A 39 1.39 0.71 18.16
N ASP A 40 2.39 0.30 18.95
CA ASP A 40 2.33 0.34 20.41
C ASP A 40 2.07 1.77 20.91
N GLY A 41 1.37 1.90 22.04
CA GLY A 41 0.98 3.20 22.59
C GLY A 41 -0.17 3.90 21.86
N THR A 42 -0.77 3.29 20.82
CA THR A 42 -1.98 3.80 20.17
C THR A 42 -3.23 3.01 20.59
N PRO A 43 -4.44 3.60 20.53
CA PRO A 43 -5.69 2.85 20.73
C PRO A 43 -5.89 1.70 19.72
N TYR A 44 -5.11 1.70 18.64
CA TYR A 44 -5.18 0.73 17.55
C TYR A 44 -4.15 -0.39 17.71
N TYR A 45 -3.40 -0.45 18.81
CA TYR A 45 -2.32 -1.40 19.01
C TYR A 45 -2.73 -2.83 18.63
N LYS A 46 -1.94 -3.46 17.76
CA LYS A 46 -2.18 -4.80 17.16
C LYS A 46 -3.41 -4.91 16.26
N GLY A 47 -4.21 -3.86 16.12
CA GLY A 47 -5.28 -3.77 15.13
C GLY A 47 -4.71 -3.84 13.72
N LYS A 48 -5.40 -4.55 12.83
CA LYS A 48 -5.02 -4.69 11.41
C LYS A 48 -6.03 -3.96 10.56
N PHE A 49 -5.56 -3.03 9.75
CA PHE A 49 -6.36 -2.23 8.83
C PHE A 49 -5.93 -2.59 7.42
N ILE A 50 -6.84 -3.17 6.65
CA ILE A 50 -6.57 -3.66 5.30
C ILE A 50 -7.26 -2.72 4.32
N PHE A 51 -6.51 -2.23 3.35
CA PHE A 51 -6.95 -1.33 2.30
C PHE A 51 -6.68 -1.96 0.93
N GLU A 52 -7.62 -1.77 0.01
CA GLU A 52 -7.37 -1.98 -1.42
C GLU A 52 -6.97 -0.64 -2.03
N ILE A 53 -5.96 -0.65 -2.90
CA ILE A 53 -5.51 0.52 -3.66
C ILE A 53 -5.57 0.13 -5.13
N LYS A 54 -6.43 0.79 -5.91
CA LYS A 54 -6.56 0.53 -7.34
C LYS A 54 -6.16 1.77 -8.13
N PHE A 55 -5.12 1.67 -8.94
CA PHE A 55 -4.67 2.74 -9.81
C PHE A 55 -5.56 2.82 -11.05
N PRO A 56 -6.07 4.01 -11.42
CA PRO A 56 -6.80 4.18 -12.68
C PRO A 56 -5.82 4.19 -13.86
N GLU A 57 -6.31 3.88 -15.07
CA GLU A 57 -5.49 3.86 -16.30
C GLU A 57 -4.75 5.18 -16.58
N ASN A 58 -5.27 6.31 -16.08
CA ASN A 58 -4.67 7.64 -16.24
C ASN A 58 -3.87 8.10 -15.02
N TYR A 59 -3.47 7.20 -14.12
CA TYR A 59 -2.55 7.53 -13.04
C TYR A 59 -1.22 8.08 -13.61
N PRO A 60 -0.63 9.16 -13.06
CA PRO A 60 -0.98 9.84 -11.81
C PRO A 60 -1.92 11.06 -11.95
N PHE A 61 -2.58 11.23 -13.10
CA PHE A 61 -3.48 12.37 -13.35
C PHE A 61 -4.85 12.24 -12.66
N ALA A 62 -5.16 11.06 -12.12
CA ALA A 62 -6.27 10.82 -11.21
C ALA A 62 -5.78 10.02 -9.99
N PRO A 63 -6.41 10.20 -8.81
CA PRO A 63 -6.03 9.47 -7.61
C PRO A 63 -6.40 7.97 -7.70
N PRO A 64 -5.83 7.12 -6.84
CA PRO A 64 -6.32 5.76 -6.66
C PRO A 64 -7.81 5.72 -6.33
N LEU A 65 -8.51 4.69 -6.83
CA LEU A 65 -9.92 4.46 -6.58
C LEU A 65 -10.14 3.95 -5.15
N ASN A 66 -11.22 4.43 -4.52
CA ASN A 66 -11.72 3.95 -3.22
C ASN A 66 -12.47 2.63 -3.36
#